data_AF-A0A3Q2XXE9-F1
#
_entry.id   AF-A0A3Q2XXE9-F1
#
_cell.length_a   1.000
_cell.length_b   1.000
_cell.length_c   1.000
_cell.angle_alpha   90.00
_cell.angle_beta   90.00
_cell.angle_gamma   90.00
#
_symmetry.space_group_name_H-M   'P 1'
#
loop_
_entity.id
_entity.type
_entity.pdbx_description
1 polymer ?
#
loop_
_entity_poly.entity_id
_entity_poly.type
_entity_poly.pdbx_seq_one_letter_code
_entity_poly.pdbx_strand_id
1 'polypeptide(L)'
;MAHIADIQVKELNKRASGHAFELILRPTSPDAKVQFPLSPVKKKETSLDEILKKLEAADERRKNHEAELLKNLAEKREHEKQVIQRAIDECCNFSKNTLEKLTQKMVAAQERHRIHEAEVLKTLAEKREREKEVLQRAMDEGCNFSKTTQEKLTQKMLAAEERYKTHEAEVLKQLAEKREHEREVLQRAMDDCCNFSKTTQEKLNQKMEANKDNREARLAALDKKLKDKEKKIEELRKTKE
;
A
#
# COMPACT_ATOMS: atom_id res chain seq x y z
N MET A 1 120.85 -51.21 -94.36
CA MET A 1 120.78 -49.84 -94.91
C MET A 1 119.32 -49.49 -95.15
N ALA A 2 118.78 -48.53 -94.41
CA ALA A 2 117.52 -47.85 -94.73
C ALA A 2 117.52 -46.48 -94.02
N HIS A 3 117.73 -45.45 -94.84
CA HIS A 3 117.42 -44.02 -94.69
C HIS A 3 117.22 -43.40 -93.29
N ILE A 4 118.13 -42.47 -92.94
CA ILE A 4 117.85 -41.33 -92.07
C ILE A 4 116.75 -40.51 -92.77
N ALA A 5 115.53 -40.52 -92.23
CA ALA A 5 114.39 -39.77 -92.75
C ALA A 5 114.48 -38.28 -92.37
N ASP A 6 114.15 -37.42 -93.34
CA ASP A 6 114.27 -35.96 -93.31
C ASP A 6 113.63 -35.30 -92.07
N ILE A 7 114.45 -34.71 -91.18
CA ILE A 7 113.98 -33.83 -90.09
C ILE A 7 113.59 -32.49 -90.70
N GLN A 8 112.33 -32.08 -90.53
CA GLN A 8 111.82 -30.81 -91.05
C GLN A 8 111.75 -29.77 -89.93
N VAL A 9 112.55 -28.71 -90.05
CA VAL A 9 112.58 -27.59 -89.11
C VAL A 9 111.90 -26.39 -89.77
N LYS A 10 110.82 -25.89 -89.16
CA LYS A 10 110.10 -24.69 -89.62
C LYS A 10 110.39 -23.55 -88.67
N GLU A 11 111.19 -22.59 -89.11
CA GLU A 11 111.44 -21.39 -88.31
C GLU A 11 110.15 -20.56 -88.20
N LEU A 12 109.79 -20.21 -86.96
CA LEU A 12 108.60 -19.41 -86.67
C LEU A 12 108.97 -17.95 -86.48
N ASN A 13 109.98 -17.67 -85.65
CA ASN A 13 110.36 -16.30 -85.34
C ASN A 13 111.81 -16.19 -84.83
N LYS A 14 112.54 -15.16 -85.27
CA LYS A 14 113.90 -14.86 -84.80
C LYS A 14 113.93 -13.50 -84.14
N ARG A 15 114.44 -13.46 -82.91
CA ARG A 15 114.58 -12.25 -82.09
C ARG A 15 116.03 -12.13 -81.64
N ALA A 16 116.45 -10.93 -81.26
CA ALA A 16 117.79 -10.68 -80.69
C ALA A 16 118.09 -11.57 -79.46
N SER A 17 117.06 -11.99 -78.71
CA SER A 17 117.21 -12.81 -77.51
C SER A 17 117.09 -14.34 -77.73
N GLY A 18 116.93 -14.81 -78.98
CA GLY A 18 116.77 -16.24 -79.26
C GLY A 18 115.96 -16.54 -80.51
N HIS A 19 115.99 -17.80 -80.93
CA HIS A 19 115.36 -18.28 -82.15
C HIS A 19 114.34 -19.37 -81.82
N ALA A 20 113.12 -19.24 -82.33
CA ALA A 20 112.04 -20.20 -82.16
C ALA A 20 111.75 -20.89 -83.49
N PHE A 21 111.78 -22.22 -83.45
CA PHE A 21 111.44 -23.07 -84.57
C PHE A 21 110.62 -24.25 -84.09
N GLU A 22 109.74 -24.71 -84.96
CA GLU A 22 109.00 -25.94 -84.77
C GLU A 22 109.78 -27.07 -85.42
N LEU A 23 110.02 -28.15 -84.67
CA LEU A 23 110.82 -29.27 -85.11
C LEU A 23 109.91 -30.49 -85.28
N ILE A 24 109.59 -30.80 -86.54
CA ILE A 24 108.66 -31.86 -86.90
C ILE A 24 109.47 -33.11 -87.21
N LEU A 25 109.56 -33.99 -86.22
CA LEU A 25 110.28 -35.26 -86.33
C LEU A 25 109.52 -36.33 -87.14
N ARG A 26 108.20 -36.16 -87.29
CA ARG A 26 107.31 -36.98 -88.12
C ARG A 26 106.10 -36.11 -88.50
N PRO A 27 105.77 -35.95 -89.80
CA PRO A 27 104.57 -35.23 -90.22
C PRO A 27 103.34 -35.86 -89.56
N THR A 28 102.51 -35.06 -88.91
CA THR A 28 101.24 -35.54 -88.36
C THR A 28 100.38 -36.08 -89.50
N SER A 29 99.86 -37.31 -89.38
CA SER A 29 98.98 -37.91 -90.38
C SER A 29 97.78 -36.99 -90.65
N PRO A 30 97.31 -36.82 -91.90
CA PRO A 30 96.33 -35.78 -92.26
C PRO A 30 94.98 -35.84 -91.54
N ASP A 31 94.69 -36.93 -90.82
CA ASP A 31 93.34 -37.24 -90.32
C ASP A 31 93.25 -37.45 -88.80
N ALA A 32 94.14 -36.84 -88.02
CA ALA A 32 94.00 -36.81 -86.57
C ALA A 32 93.37 -35.48 -86.10
N LYS A 33 92.12 -35.22 -86.49
CA LYS A 33 91.26 -34.30 -85.70
C LYS A 33 90.91 -35.01 -84.40
N VAL A 34 91.83 -34.97 -83.43
CA VAL A 34 91.57 -35.43 -82.06
C VAL A 34 90.55 -34.49 -81.43
N GLN A 35 89.26 -34.82 -81.60
CA GLN A 35 88.15 -34.16 -80.92
C GLN A 35 87.99 -34.78 -79.53
N PHE A 36 88.93 -34.47 -78.63
CA PHE A 36 88.73 -34.66 -77.19
C PHE A 36 88.03 -33.40 -76.67
N PRO A 37 86.77 -33.46 -76.19
CA PRO A 37 86.14 -32.30 -75.57
C PRO A 37 86.69 -32.17 -74.14
N LEU A 38 87.95 -31.79 -74.01
CA LEU A 38 88.53 -31.33 -72.73
C LEU A 38 88.21 -29.86 -72.47
N SER A 39 87.41 -29.24 -73.32
CA SER A 39 86.80 -27.95 -73.03
C SER A 39 85.49 -28.19 -72.29
N PRO A 40 85.24 -27.52 -71.15
CA PRO A 40 83.90 -27.45 -70.58
C PRO A 40 82.91 -27.15 -71.70
N VAL A 41 81.81 -27.92 -71.79
CA VAL A 41 80.71 -27.65 -72.72
C VAL A 41 80.44 -26.15 -72.62
N LYS A 42 80.61 -25.41 -73.73
CA LYS A 42 80.32 -23.97 -73.81
C LYS A 42 78.82 -23.80 -73.56
N LYS A 43 78.41 -23.83 -72.29
CA LYS A 43 77.08 -23.37 -71.87
C LYS A 43 77.01 -21.93 -72.34
N LYS A 44 75.92 -21.59 -73.03
CA LYS A 44 75.60 -20.21 -73.45
C LYS A 44 76.01 -19.28 -72.31
N GLU A 45 76.89 -18.32 -72.61
CA GLU A 45 77.41 -17.38 -71.62
C GLU A 45 76.21 -16.71 -70.95
N THR A 46 76.05 -16.96 -69.65
CA THR A 46 74.97 -16.36 -68.87
C THR A 46 75.10 -14.85 -68.99
N SER A 47 74.07 -14.22 -69.52
CA SER A 47 74.01 -12.76 -69.68
C SER A 47 74.25 -12.08 -68.34
N LEU A 48 74.84 -10.88 -68.36
CA LEU A 48 75.01 -10.04 -67.17
C LEU A 48 73.67 -9.89 -66.41
N ASP A 49 72.57 -9.73 -67.12
CA ASP A 49 71.22 -9.62 -66.55
C ASP A 49 70.77 -10.89 -65.82
N GLU A 50 71.09 -12.08 -66.36
CA GLU A 50 70.74 -13.36 -65.72
C GLU A 50 71.56 -13.60 -64.45
N ILE A 51 72.82 -13.14 -64.42
CA ILE A 51 73.68 -13.21 -63.23
C ILE A 51 73.16 -12.25 -62.16
N LEU A 52 72.88 -10.99 -62.53
CA LEU A 52 72.32 -9.98 -61.64
C LEU A 52 70.99 -10.46 -61.03
N LYS A 53 70.10 -11.01 -61.85
CA LYS A 53 68.81 -11.55 -61.38
C LYS A 53 68.96 -12.70 -60.37
N LYS A 54 69.98 -13.55 -60.53
CA LYS A 54 70.27 -14.63 -59.56
C LYS A 54 70.84 -14.10 -58.24
N LEU A 55 71.70 -13.09 -58.30
CA LEU A 55 72.22 -12.40 -57.11
C LEU A 55 71.10 -11.68 -56.38
N GLU A 56 70.27 -10.93 -57.10
CA GLU A 56 69.11 -10.23 -56.54
C GLU A 56 68.12 -11.22 -55.89
N ALA A 57 67.83 -12.35 -56.54
CA ALA A 57 66.98 -13.39 -55.92
C ALA A 57 67.61 -14.02 -54.66
N ALA A 58 68.93 -14.13 -54.58
CA ALA A 58 69.62 -14.61 -53.38
C ALA A 58 69.58 -13.56 -52.25
N ASP A 59 69.76 -12.29 -52.61
CA ASP A 59 69.66 -11.16 -51.71
C ASP A 59 68.24 -11.00 -51.16
N GLU A 60 67.20 -11.15 -51.98
CA GLU A 60 65.82 -11.14 -51.51
C GLU A 60 65.50 -12.32 -50.58
N ARG A 61 66.05 -13.52 -50.83
CA ARG A 61 65.94 -14.63 -49.86
C ARG A 61 66.60 -14.31 -48.53
N ARG A 62 67.78 -13.69 -48.56
CA ARG A 62 68.49 -13.24 -47.34
C ARG A 62 67.65 -12.21 -46.59
N LYS A 63 67.18 -11.17 -47.27
CA LYS A 63 66.34 -10.12 -46.69
C LYS A 63 65.04 -10.69 -46.12
N ASN A 64 64.39 -11.62 -46.82
CA ASN A 64 63.15 -12.22 -46.35
C ASN A 64 63.36 -13.05 -45.07
N HIS A 65 64.44 -13.82 -45.00
CA HIS A 65 64.78 -14.57 -43.79
C HIS A 65 65.12 -13.64 -42.61
N GLU A 66 65.84 -12.55 -42.87
CA GLU A 66 66.12 -11.52 -41.87
C GLU A 66 64.83 -10.83 -41.40
N ALA A 67 63.92 -10.50 -42.31
CA ALA A 67 62.63 -9.91 -41.99
C ALA A 67 61.76 -10.86 -41.15
N GLU A 68 61.77 -12.16 -41.46
CA GLU A 68 61.06 -13.17 -40.68
C GLU A 68 61.65 -13.35 -39.28
N LEU A 69 62.98 -13.32 -39.15
CA LEU A 69 63.64 -13.32 -37.84
C LEU A 69 63.26 -12.08 -37.02
N LEU A 70 63.26 -10.90 -37.63
CA LEU A 70 62.86 -9.65 -36.98
C LEU A 70 61.39 -9.68 -36.55
N LYS A 71 60.50 -10.24 -37.38
CA LYS A 71 59.09 -10.45 -37.03
C LYS A 71 58.94 -11.35 -35.82
N ASN A 72 59.61 -12.50 -35.79
CA ASN A 72 59.58 -13.42 -34.65
C ASN A 72 60.15 -12.78 -33.38
N LEU A 73 61.19 -11.94 -33.50
CA LEU A 73 61.72 -11.18 -32.37
C LEU A 73 60.73 -10.12 -31.87
N ALA A 74 60.05 -9.41 -32.78
CA ALA A 74 59.01 -8.45 -32.42
C ALA A 74 57.83 -9.12 -31.71
N GLU A 75 57.39 -10.29 -32.19
CA GLU A 75 56.34 -11.10 -31.55
C GLU A 75 56.73 -11.51 -30.13
N LYS A 76 57.98 -11.96 -29.91
CA LYS A 76 58.49 -12.27 -28.56
C LYS A 76 58.50 -11.05 -27.64
N ARG A 77 58.94 -9.89 -28.15
CA ARG A 77 58.91 -8.63 -27.38
C ARG A 77 57.50 -8.20 -27.02
N GLU A 78 56.55 -8.40 -27.91
CA GLU A 78 55.15 -8.08 -27.64
C GLU A 78 54.54 -9.04 -26.63
N HIS A 79 54.84 -10.34 -26.71
CA HIS A 79 54.43 -11.31 -25.70
C HIS A 79 54.99 -10.99 -24.31
N GLU A 80 56.28 -10.62 -24.21
CA GLU A 80 56.90 -10.17 -22.95
C GLU A 80 56.10 -9.01 -22.32
N LYS A 81 55.73 -7.99 -23.11
CA LYS A 81 54.89 -6.88 -22.63
C LYS A 81 53.51 -7.34 -22.17
N GLN A 82 52.86 -8.22 -22.93
CA GLN A 82 51.54 -8.75 -22.57
C GLN A 82 51.58 -9.53 -21.26
N VAL A 83 52.64 -10.33 -21.02
CA VAL A 83 52.80 -11.08 -19.77
C VAL A 83 53.03 -10.14 -18.59
N ILE A 84 53.87 -9.11 -18.74
CA ILE A 84 54.11 -8.10 -17.70
C ILE A 84 52.82 -7.34 -17.40
N GLN A 85 52.10 -6.89 -18.43
CA GLN A 85 50.83 -6.18 -18.25
C GLN A 85 49.80 -7.06 -17.55
N ARG A 86 49.69 -8.34 -17.94
CA ARG A 86 48.78 -9.30 -17.28
C ARG A 86 49.11 -9.46 -15.79
N ALA A 87 50.39 -9.57 -15.43
CA ALA A 87 50.79 -9.67 -14.03
C ALA A 87 50.38 -8.41 -13.23
N ILE A 88 50.51 -7.21 -13.84
CA ILE A 88 50.06 -5.95 -13.23
C ILE A 88 48.53 -5.96 -13.07
N ASP A 89 47.79 -6.33 -14.11
CA ASP A 89 46.34 -6.37 -14.11
C ASP A 89 45.81 -7.35 -13.06
N GLU A 90 46.41 -8.54 -12.93
CA GLU A 90 46.08 -9.53 -11.90
C GLU A 90 46.32 -9.00 -10.49
N CYS A 91 47.45 -8.32 -10.24
CA CYS A 91 47.73 -7.67 -8.96
C CYS A 91 46.70 -6.59 -8.62
N CYS A 92 46.36 -5.74 -9.61
CA CYS A 92 45.35 -4.71 -9.45
C CYS A 92 43.95 -5.31 -9.19
N ASN A 93 43.57 -6.36 -9.91
CA ASN A 93 42.30 -7.04 -9.74
C ASN A 93 42.18 -7.70 -8.36
N PHE A 94 43.25 -8.33 -7.89
CA PHE A 94 43.30 -8.90 -6.55
C PHE A 94 43.06 -7.82 -5.47
N SER A 95 43.76 -6.69 -5.59
CA SER A 95 43.61 -5.56 -4.68
C SER A 95 42.18 -5.00 -4.69
N LYS A 96 41.63 -4.75 -5.89
CA LYS A 96 40.24 -4.27 -6.07
C LYS A 96 39.22 -5.21 -5.43
N ASN A 97 39.30 -6.51 -5.72
CA ASN A 97 38.39 -7.51 -5.18
C ASN A 97 38.48 -7.61 -3.64
N THR A 98 39.68 -7.48 -3.09
CA THR A 98 39.88 -7.53 -1.64
C THR A 98 39.31 -6.30 -0.95
N LEU A 99 39.53 -5.12 -1.53
CA LEU A 99 38.96 -3.87 -1.04
C LEU A 99 37.43 -3.90 -1.11
N GLU A 100 36.87 -4.33 -2.24
CA GLU A 100 35.42 -4.44 -2.42
C GLU A 100 34.80 -5.37 -1.38
N LYS A 101 35.39 -6.55 -1.15
CA LYS A 101 34.91 -7.50 -0.12
C LYS A 101 34.97 -6.90 1.28
N LEU A 102 36.00 -6.13 1.61
CA LEU A 102 36.11 -5.46 2.90
C LEU A 102 35.04 -4.39 3.06
N THR A 103 34.83 -3.55 2.03
CA THR A 103 33.78 -2.54 1.99
C THR A 103 32.40 -3.17 2.15
N GLN A 104 32.09 -4.23 1.40
CA GLN A 104 30.82 -4.96 1.52
C GLN A 104 30.61 -5.48 2.95
N LYS A 105 31.65 -6.05 3.58
CA LYS A 105 31.56 -6.52 4.97
C LYS A 105 31.29 -5.40 5.96
N MET A 106 31.95 -4.24 5.80
CA MET A 106 31.73 -3.06 6.64
C MET A 106 30.31 -2.52 6.50
N VAL A 107 29.83 -2.34 5.27
CA VAL A 107 28.47 -1.87 4.98
C VAL A 107 27.44 -2.84 5.54
N ALA A 108 27.62 -4.15 5.34
CA ALA A 108 26.70 -5.15 5.88
C ALA A 108 26.71 -5.17 7.42
N ALA A 109 27.84 -4.95 8.06
CA ALA A 109 27.92 -4.85 9.53
C ALA A 109 27.23 -3.59 10.06
N GLN A 110 27.45 -2.45 9.40
CA GLN A 110 26.80 -1.20 9.73
C GLN A 110 25.28 -1.28 9.54
N GLU A 111 24.82 -1.92 8.47
CA GLU A 111 23.40 -2.10 8.20
C GLU A 111 22.74 -3.03 9.23
N ARG A 112 23.39 -4.13 9.61
CA ARG A 112 22.91 -4.99 10.71
C ARG A 112 22.77 -4.22 12.02
N HIS A 113 23.74 -3.36 12.35
CA HIS A 113 23.66 -2.51 13.54
C HIS A 113 22.48 -1.54 13.44
N ARG A 114 22.29 -0.89 12.29
CA ARG A 114 21.16 0.03 12.05
C ARG A 114 19.81 -0.63 12.19
N ILE A 115 19.66 -1.84 11.64
CA ILE A 115 18.42 -2.62 11.76
C ILE A 115 18.15 -2.95 13.23
N HIS A 116 19.15 -3.45 13.95
CA HIS A 116 19.00 -3.78 15.37
C HIS A 116 18.62 -2.56 16.22
N GLU A 117 19.28 -1.42 15.97
CA GLU A 117 18.98 -0.15 16.63
C GLU A 117 17.55 0.33 16.33
N ALA A 118 17.12 0.25 15.07
CA ALA A 118 15.76 0.59 14.65
C ALA A 118 14.70 -0.30 15.31
N GLU A 119 14.96 -1.60 15.44
CA GLU A 119 14.08 -2.54 16.15
C GLU A 119 13.95 -2.20 17.63
N VAL A 120 15.06 -1.90 18.30
CA VAL A 120 15.04 -1.46 19.71
C VAL A 120 14.23 -0.17 19.86
N LEU A 121 14.46 0.83 19.01
CA LEU A 121 13.69 2.09 19.04
C LEU A 121 12.20 1.86 18.79
N LYS A 122 11.83 0.97 17.88
CA LYS A 122 10.44 0.60 17.63
C LYS A 122 9.79 -0.03 18.86
N THR A 123 10.44 -1.00 19.49
CA THR A 123 9.89 -1.65 20.71
C THR A 123 9.75 -0.66 21.87
N LEU A 124 10.66 0.32 21.99
CA LEU A 124 10.55 1.39 22.98
C LEU A 124 9.40 2.35 22.68
N ALA A 125 9.18 2.70 21.41
CA ALA A 125 8.05 3.52 20.99
C ALA A 125 6.71 2.84 21.28
N GLU A 126 6.59 1.53 20.97
CA GLU A 126 5.40 0.74 21.29
C GLU A 126 5.11 0.70 22.81
N LYS A 127 6.15 0.56 23.64
CA LYS A 127 6.00 0.62 25.10
C LYS A 127 5.50 1.99 25.57
N ARG A 128 6.00 3.08 25.00
CA ARG A 128 5.55 4.45 25.33
C ARG A 128 4.09 4.68 24.94
N GLU A 129 3.64 4.15 23.80
CA GLU A 129 2.22 4.25 23.43
C GLU A 129 1.33 3.43 24.36
N ARG A 130 1.73 2.20 24.73
CA ARG A 130 0.99 1.40 25.73
C ARG A 130 0.90 2.10 27.08
N GLU A 131 1.95 2.78 27.51
CA GLU A 131 1.95 3.56 28.76
C GLU A 131 0.91 4.69 28.70
N LYS A 132 0.85 5.43 27.59
CA LYS A 132 -0.17 6.47 27.37
C LYS A 132 -1.58 5.90 27.38
N GLU A 133 -1.81 4.76 26.72
CA GLU A 133 -3.12 4.09 26.72
C GLU A 133 -3.55 3.67 28.13
N VAL A 134 -2.63 3.13 28.93
CA VAL A 134 -2.91 2.73 30.32
C VAL A 134 -3.24 3.95 31.18
N LEU A 135 -2.47 5.04 31.05
CA LEU A 135 -2.74 6.29 31.77
C LEU A 135 -4.09 6.89 31.37
N GLN A 136 -4.40 6.92 30.08
CA GLN A 136 -5.69 7.40 29.59
C GLN A 136 -6.85 6.56 30.13
N ARG A 137 -6.72 5.23 30.08
CA ARG A 137 -7.74 4.31 30.61
C ARG A 137 -7.99 4.55 32.10
N ALA A 138 -6.93 4.74 32.89
CA ALA A 138 -7.06 5.05 34.31
C ALA A 138 -7.81 6.38 34.55
N MET A 139 -7.56 7.41 33.73
CA MET A 139 -8.31 8.67 33.79
C MET A 139 -9.79 8.48 33.40
N ASP A 140 -10.07 7.72 32.35
CA ASP A 140 -11.42 7.44 31.88
C ASP A 140 -12.23 6.65 32.93
N GLU A 141 -11.61 5.65 33.57
CA GLU A 141 -12.21 4.90 34.68
C GLU A 141 -12.57 5.82 35.86
N GLY A 142 -11.66 6.73 36.23
CA GLY A 142 -11.92 7.74 37.26
C GLY A 142 -13.07 8.69 36.90
N CYS A 143 -13.09 9.17 35.65
CA CYS A 143 -14.16 10.03 35.14
C CYS A 143 -15.52 9.30 35.14
N ASN A 144 -15.55 8.06 34.67
CA ASN A 144 -16.73 7.21 34.64
C ASN A 144 -17.29 6.94 36.04
N PHE A 145 -16.42 6.67 37.02
CA PHE A 145 -16.84 6.51 38.41
C PHE A 145 -17.50 7.78 38.96
N SER A 146 -16.89 8.94 38.74
CA SER A 146 -17.47 10.23 39.15
C SER A 146 -18.84 10.47 38.51
N LYS A 147 -18.93 10.29 37.19
CA LYS A 147 -20.17 10.49 36.42
C LYS A 147 -21.29 9.57 36.90
N THR A 148 -21.02 8.27 37.05
CA THR A 148 -22.02 7.31 37.53
C THR A 148 -22.46 7.57 38.97
N THR A 149 -21.56 8.08 39.81
CA THR A 149 -21.89 8.48 41.18
C THR A 149 -22.80 9.71 41.20
N GLN A 150 -22.50 10.71 40.35
CA GLN A 150 -23.33 11.89 40.19
C GLN A 150 -24.72 11.54 39.67
N GLU A 151 -24.82 10.70 38.63
CA GLU A 151 -26.10 10.23 38.09
C GLU A 151 -26.93 9.49 39.15
N LYS A 152 -26.31 8.60 39.93
CA LYS A 152 -26.99 7.91 41.05
C LYS A 152 -27.49 8.88 42.11
N LEU A 153 -26.73 9.92 42.43
CA LEU A 153 -27.15 10.94 43.40
C LEU A 153 -28.36 11.74 42.86
N THR A 154 -28.30 12.17 41.61
CA THR A 154 -29.40 12.88 40.94
C THR A 154 -30.66 12.03 40.88
N GLN A 155 -30.56 10.75 40.51
CA GLN A 155 -31.70 9.83 40.51
C GLN A 155 -32.33 9.67 41.90
N LYS A 156 -31.51 9.54 42.95
CA LYS A 156 -32.00 9.47 44.33
C LYS A 156 -32.73 10.75 44.76
N MET A 157 -32.22 11.91 44.38
CA MET A 157 -32.88 13.20 44.66
C MET A 157 -34.23 13.31 43.96
N LEU A 158 -34.29 12.99 42.66
CA LEU A 158 -35.54 13.01 41.89
C LEU A 158 -36.57 12.03 42.47
N ALA A 159 -36.17 10.80 42.77
CA ALA A 159 -37.07 9.81 43.37
C ALA A 159 -37.57 10.24 44.77
N ALA A 160 -36.74 10.93 45.56
CA ALA A 160 -37.16 11.49 46.85
C ALA A 160 -38.16 12.64 46.68
N GLU A 161 -37.92 13.52 45.69
CA GLU A 161 -38.82 14.63 45.36
C GLU A 161 -40.18 14.15 44.84
N GLU A 162 -40.20 13.12 43.99
CA GLU A 162 -41.45 12.50 43.52
C GLU A 162 -42.27 11.90 44.67
N ARG A 163 -41.60 11.22 45.62
CA ARG A 163 -42.27 10.69 46.82
C ARG A 163 -42.84 11.82 47.68
N TYR A 164 -42.10 12.90 47.87
CA TYR A 164 -42.57 14.06 48.61
C TYR A 164 -43.83 14.66 47.97
N LYS A 165 -43.79 14.93 46.65
CA LYS A 165 -44.93 15.47 45.90
C LYS A 165 -46.14 14.54 45.94
N THR A 166 -45.92 13.24 45.82
CA THR A 166 -47.00 12.23 45.89
C THR A 166 -47.64 12.23 47.28
N HIS A 167 -46.82 12.24 48.34
CA HIS A 167 -47.32 12.29 49.70
C HIS A 167 -48.09 13.59 50.00
N GLU A 168 -47.56 14.73 49.56
CA GLU A 168 -48.22 16.03 49.69
C GLU A 168 -49.58 16.04 48.96
N ALA A 169 -49.63 15.53 47.73
CA ALA A 169 -50.87 15.42 46.95
C ALA A 169 -51.91 14.51 47.63
N GLU A 170 -51.47 13.40 48.25
CA GLU A 170 -52.35 12.49 49.00
C GLU A 170 -52.94 13.16 50.24
N VAL A 171 -52.15 13.92 50.98
CA VAL A 171 -52.62 14.71 52.13
C VAL A 171 -53.64 15.76 51.68
N LEU A 172 -53.37 16.48 50.60
CA LEU A 172 -54.30 17.47 50.05
C LEU A 172 -55.62 16.84 49.59
N LYS A 173 -55.57 15.66 48.99
CA LYS A 173 -56.77 14.90 48.59
C LYS A 173 -57.63 14.54 49.79
N GLN A 174 -57.03 13.98 50.86
CA GLN A 174 -57.77 13.64 52.08
C GLN A 174 -58.41 14.87 52.74
N LEU A 175 -57.74 16.02 52.71
CA LEU A 175 -58.31 17.28 53.20
C LEU A 175 -59.50 17.75 52.34
N ALA A 176 -59.40 17.63 51.00
CA ALA A 176 -60.48 17.97 50.09
C ALA A 176 -61.71 17.08 50.32
N GLU A 177 -61.52 15.77 50.48
CA GLU A 177 -62.57 14.79 50.79
C GLU A 177 -63.30 15.14 52.11
N LYS A 178 -62.55 15.49 53.17
CA LYS A 178 -63.16 15.93 54.44
C LYS A 178 -64.00 17.19 54.27
N ARG A 179 -63.53 18.18 53.49
CA ARG A 179 -64.28 19.41 53.22
C ARG A 179 -65.52 19.15 52.37
N GLU A 180 -65.49 18.16 51.49
CA GLU A 180 -66.65 17.75 50.70
C GLU A 180 -67.69 17.07 51.58
N HIS A 181 -67.27 16.13 52.42
CA HIS A 181 -68.16 15.49 53.38
C HIS A 181 -68.84 16.50 54.31
N GLU A 182 -68.11 17.52 54.79
CA GLU A 182 -68.69 18.60 55.59
C GLU A 182 -69.77 19.38 54.81
N ARG A 183 -69.52 19.72 53.54
CA ARG A 183 -70.53 20.37 52.67
C ARG A 183 -71.75 19.49 52.46
N GLU A 184 -71.58 18.20 52.23
CA GLU A 184 -72.70 17.25 52.07
C GLU A 184 -73.56 17.15 53.33
N VAL A 185 -72.92 17.10 54.51
CA VAL A 185 -73.63 17.06 55.79
C VAL A 185 -74.44 18.35 56.02
N LEU A 186 -73.83 19.52 55.76
CA LEU A 186 -74.52 20.80 55.88
C LEU A 186 -75.67 20.94 54.86
N GLN A 187 -75.47 20.50 53.63
CA GLN A 187 -76.50 20.51 52.59
C GLN A 187 -77.67 19.61 52.98
N ARG A 188 -77.38 18.39 53.46
CA ARG A 188 -78.42 17.45 53.93
C ARG A 188 -79.24 18.04 55.07
N ALA A 189 -78.59 18.69 56.04
CA ALA A 189 -79.30 19.36 57.13
C ALA A 189 -80.24 20.46 56.62
N MET A 190 -79.81 21.26 55.63
CA MET A 190 -80.66 22.26 54.99
C MET A 190 -81.82 21.63 54.22
N ASP A 191 -81.55 20.59 53.43
CA ASP A 191 -82.57 19.87 52.67
C ASP A 191 -83.62 19.25 53.59
N ASP A 192 -83.22 18.63 54.70
CA ASP A 192 -84.13 18.07 55.70
C ASP A 192 -85.01 19.15 56.34
N CYS A 193 -84.43 20.32 56.68
CA CYS A 193 -85.19 21.47 57.18
C CYS A 193 -86.21 21.99 56.14
N CYS A 194 -85.77 22.13 54.89
CA CYS A 194 -86.63 22.55 53.79
C CYS A 194 -87.75 21.53 53.54
N ASN A 195 -87.45 20.23 53.57
CA ASN A 195 -88.43 19.16 53.40
C ASN A 195 -89.46 19.14 54.53
N PHE A 196 -89.02 19.34 55.78
CA PHE A 196 -89.94 19.47 56.92
C PHE A 196 -90.87 20.68 56.79
N SER A 197 -90.34 21.83 56.38
CA SER A 197 -91.13 23.04 56.13
C SER A 197 -92.16 22.82 55.01
N LYS A 198 -91.73 22.26 53.86
CA LYS A 198 -92.62 21.95 52.72
C LYS A 198 -93.74 21.00 53.13
N THR A 199 -93.41 19.87 53.76
CA THR A 199 -94.43 18.90 54.19
C THR A 199 -95.39 19.47 55.24
N THR A 200 -94.92 20.37 56.11
CA THR A 200 -95.78 21.09 57.07
C THR A 200 -96.70 22.08 56.37
N GLN A 201 -96.20 22.84 55.40
CA GLN A 201 -96.97 23.77 54.59
C GLN A 201 -98.04 23.05 53.76
N GLU A 202 -97.68 21.94 53.11
CA GLU A 202 -98.60 21.10 52.35
C GLU A 202 -99.72 20.55 53.23
N LYS A 203 -99.41 20.04 54.43
CA LYS A 203 -100.42 19.57 55.40
C LYS A 203 -101.36 20.69 55.83
N LEU A 204 -100.85 21.92 56.02
CA LEU A 204 -101.69 23.07 56.35
C LEU A 204 -102.64 23.41 55.20
N ASN A 205 -102.13 23.48 53.97
CA ASN A 205 -102.94 23.75 52.78
C ASN A 205 -104.02 22.67 52.58
N GLN A 206 -103.68 21.40 52.73
CA GLN A 206 -104.64 20.28 52.68
C GLN A 206 -105.74 20.44 53.73
N LYS A 207 -105.41 20.83 54.97
CA LYS A 207 -106.40 21.11 56.02
C LYS A 207 -107.31 22.29 55.68
N MET A 208 -106.78 23.34 55.06
CA MET A 208 -107.54 24.53 54.66
C MET A 208 -108.53 24.21 53.53
N GLU A 209 -108.09 23.49 52.49
CA GLU A 209 -108.97 23.05 51.41
C GLU A 209 -110.04 22.09 51.93
N ALA A 210 -109.68 21.09 52.75
CA ALA A 210 -110.67 20.21 53.37
C ALA A 210 -111.68 20.96 54.25
N ASN A 211 -111.26 22.02 54.96
CA ASN A 211 -112.18 22.85 55.74
C ASN A 211 -113.13 23.66 54.85
N LYS A 212 -112.61 24.24 53.77
CA LYS A 212 -113.36 24.99 52.78
C LYS A 212 -114.38 24.10 52.07
N ASP A 213 -113.98 22.93 51.57
CA ASP A 213 -114.85 21.94 50.95
C ASP A 213 -115.98 21.50 51.91
N ASN A 214 -115.66 21.29 53.19
CA ASN A 214 -116.65 20.96 54.21
C ASN A 214 -117.66 22.10 54.44
N ARG A 215 -117.20 23.36 54.43
CA ARG A 215 -118.07 24.53 54.56
C ARG A 215 -118.97 24.69 53.34
N GLU A 216 -118.41 24.55 52.14
CA GLU A 216 -119.16 24.60 50.88
C GLU A 216 -120.20 23.48 50.82
N ALA A 217 -119.84 22.25 51.21
CA ALA A 217 -120.79 21.15 51.31
C ALA A 217 -121.94 21.42 52.31
N ARG A 218 -121.64 22.05 53.46
CA ARG A 218 -122.68 22.47 54.43
C ARG A 218 -123.59 23.55 53.88
N LEU A 219 -123.04 24.58 53.22
CA LEU A 219 -123.82 25.65 52.59
C LEU A 219 -124.68 25.10 51.45
N ALA A 220 -124.12 24.27 50.57
CA ALA A 220 -124.84 23.59 49.51
C ALA A 220 -125.97 22.70 50.04
N ALA A 221 -125.77 22.01 51.17
CA ALA A 221 -126.82 21.24 51.83
C ALA A 221 -127.95 22.13 52.39
N LEU A 222 -127.63 23.32 52.92
CA LEU A 222 -128.63 24.31 53.36
C LEU A 222 -129.40 24.90 52.17
N ASP A 223 -128.70 25.30 51.11
CA ASP A 223 -129.31 25.82 49.89
C ASP A 223 -130.23 24.79 49.22
N LYS A 224 -129.82 23.52 49.21
CA LYS A 224 -130.68 22.42 48.73
C LYS A 224 -131.96 22.32 49.55
N LYS A 225 -131.87 22.37 50.88
CA LYS A 225 -133.05 22.37 51.77
C LYS A 225 -133.94 23.59 51.54
N LEU A 226 -133.38 24.76 51.24
CA LEU A 226 -134.14 25.97 50.90
C LEU A 226 -134.88 25.78 49.58
N LYS A 227 -134.20 25.34 48.51
CA LYS A 227 -134.82 25.03 47.21
C LYS A 227 -135.91 23.97 47.31
N ASP A 228 -135.71 22.93 48.13
CA ASP A 228 -136.72 21.88 48.36
C ASP A 228 -137.97 22.46 49.06
N LYS A 229 -137.79 23.39 50.01
CA LYS A 229 -138.91 24.12 50.64
C LYS A 229 -139.62 25.04 49.64
N GLU A 230 -138.89 25.76 48.79
CA GLU A 230 -139.47 26.61 47.74
C GLU A 230 -140.30 25.79 46.76
N LYS A 231 -139.77 24.66 46.27
CA LYS A 231 -140.53 23.72 45.42
C LYS A 231 -141.81 23.25 46.11
N LYS A 232 -141.73 22.89 47.40
CA LYS A 232 -142.90 22.47 48.17
C LYS A 232 -143.95 23.59 48.33
N ILE A 233 -143.50 24.84 48.47
CA ILE A 233 -144.40 26.01 48.46
C ILE A 233 -145.06 26.19 47.09
N GLU A 234 -144.31 26.03 46.01
CA GLU A 234 -144.81 26.16 44.64
C GLU A 234 -145.80 25.03 44.27
N GLU A 235 -145.53 23.80 44.68
CA GLU A 235 -146.46 22.67 44.58
C GLU A 235 -147.77 22.94 45.35
N LEU A 236 -147.68 23.53 46.55
CA LEU A 236 -148.84 23.96 47.34
C LEU A 236 -149.61 25.14 46.71
N ARG A 237 -148.96 25.97 45.89
CA ARG A 237 -149.62 27.04 45.12
C ARG A 237 -150.36 26.46 43.91
N LYS A 238 -149.75 25.51 43.19
CA LYS A 238 -150.39 24.83 42.05
C LYS A 238 -151.58 23.96 42.42
N THR A 239 -151.66 23.49 43.67
CA THR A 239 -152.85 22.77 44.17
C THR A 239 -153.98 23.71 44.61
N LYS A 240 -153.77 25.03 44.55
CA LYS A 240 -154.75 26.07 44.87
C LYS A 240 -155.23 26.88 43.65
N GLU A 241 -154.77 26.55 42.45
CA GLU A 241 -155.38 26.92 41.15
C GLU A 241 -156.18 25.75 40.61
#